data_AF-A0A6A7RXM1-F1
#
_entry.id   AF-A0A6A7RXM1-F1
#
_cell.length_a   1.000
_cell.length_b   1.000
_cell.length_c   1.000
_cell.angle_alpha   90.00
_cell.angle_beta   90.00
_cell.angle_gamma   90.00
#
_symmetry.space_group_name_H-M   'P 1'
#
loop_
_entity.id
_entity.type
_entity.pdbx_description
1 polymer ?
#
loop_
_entity_poly.entity_id
_entity_poly.type
_entity_poly.pdbx_seq_one_letter_code
_entity_poly.pdbx_strand_id
1 'polypeptide(L)'
;MRPDLVGKPIMQITDNAGKYIFKELCKAGNEPHGGWVEYAWSKPGAGALSRKISYALAADISFTSGIQVSAGTYDETMTIKELDAVLEKMSDPSRYQAL
;
A
#
# COMPACT_ATOMS: atom_id res chain seq x y z
N MET A 1 -12.66 8.46 -0.64
CA MET A 1 -12.29 7.68 0.57
C MET A 1 -13.32 6.58 0.78
N ARG A 2 -12.99 5.51 1.49
CA ARG A 2 -13.89 4.37 1.77
C ARG A 2 -14.07 4.12 3.28
N PRO A 3 -14.64 5.08 4.03
CA PRO A 3 -14.87 4.90 5.47
C PRO A 3 -15.87 3.77 5.76
N ASP A 4 -16.69 3.40 4.78
CA ASP A 4 -17.67 2.32 4.84
C ASP A 4 -17.06 0.92 5.03
N LEU A 5 -15.74 0.78 4.88
CA LEU A 5 -14.99 -0.47 5.06
C LEU A 5 -14.48 -0.66 6.50
N VAL A 6 -14.51 0.37 7.34
CA VAL A 6 -14.00 0.28 8.72
C VAL A 6 -14.81 -0.72 9.53
N GLY A 7 -14.13 -1.62 10.24
CA GLY A 7 -14.75 -2.65 11.10
C GLY A 7 -15.40 -3.81 10.35
N LYS A 8 -15.26 -3.90 9.02
CA LYS A 8 -15.81 -5.00 8.22
C LYS A 8 -14.73 -6.02 7.84
N PRO A 9 -15.11 -7.29 7.61
CA PRO A 9 -14.22 -8.21 6.90
C PRO A 9 -14.00 -7.67 5.49
N ILE A 10 -12.74 -7.46 5.11
CA ILE A 10 -12.35 -6.88 3.81
C ILE A 10 -11.50 -7.83 2.95
N MET A 11 -11.16 -9.01 3.45
CA MET A 11 -10.27 -9.96 2.78
C MET A 11 -10.87 -10.54 1.48
N GLN A 12 -12.19 -10.44 1.32
CA GLN A 12 -12.94 -10.86 0.14
C GLN A 12 -13.08 -9.76 -0.92
N ILE A 13 -12.65 -8.53 -0.63
CA ILE A 13 -12.77 -7.42 -1.59
C ILE A 13 -11.76 -7.61 -2.71
N THR A 14 -12.27 -7.63 -3.94
CA THR A 14 -11.47 -7.65 -5.15
C THR A 14 -11.51 -6.33 -5.90
N ASP A 15 -10.48 -6.06 -6.69
CA ASP A 15 -10.58 -5.06 -7.75
C ASP A 15 -11.39 -5.60 -8.95
N ASN A 16 -11.55 -4.76 -9.98
CA ASN A 16 -12.29 -5.12 -11.20
C ASN A 16 -11.63 -6.22 -12.03
N ALA A 17 -10.35 -6.53 -11.79
CA ALA A 17 -9.64 -7.65 -12.42
C ALA A 17 -9.73 -8.95 -11.58
N GLY A 18 -10.46 -8.93 -10.46
CA GLY A 18 -10.60 -10.07 -9.56
C GLY A 18 -9.46 -10.24 -8.56
N LYS A 19 -8.55 -9.26 -8.44
CA LYS A 19 -7.42 -9.31 -7.50
C LYS A 19 -7.90 -9.03 -6.08
N TYR A 20 -7.62 -9.94 -5.14
CA TYR A 20 -7.93 -9.75 -3.72
C TYR A 20 -6.99 -8.74 -3.06
N ILE A 21 -7.39 -7.47 -3.06
CA ILE A 21 -6.54 -6.33 -2.70
C ILE A 21 -5.91 -6.51 -1.32
N PHE A 22 -6.74 -6.76 -0.30
CA PHE A 22 -6.28 -6.83 1.08
C PHE A 22 -5.50 -8.12 1.38
N LYS A 23 -5.74 -9.22 0.66
CA LYS A 23 -4.89 -10.43 0.77
C LYS A 23 -3.49 -10.17 0.26
N GLU A 24 -3.36 -9.49 -0.87
CA GLU A 24 -2.06 -9.16 -1.46
C GLU A 24 -1.31 -8.14 -0.61
N LEU A 25 -2.00 -7.11 -0.07
CA LEU A 25 -1.41 -6.19 0.90
C LEU A 25 -0.96 -6.93 2.17
N CYS A 26 -1.75 -7.90 2.65
CA CYS A 26 -1.36 -8.75 3.76
C CYS A 26 -0.11 -9.57 3.50
N LYS A 27 -0.05 -10.21 2.35
CA LYS A 27 1.12 -10.97 1.93
C LYS A 27 2.35 -10.08 1.84
N ALA A 28 2.26 -8.93 1.16
CA ALA A 28 3.38 -8.01 0.99
C ALA A 28 3.86 -7.39 2.31
N GLY A 29 2.93 -6.99 3.19
CA GLY A 29 3.27 -6.41 4.48
C GLY A 29 3.97 -7.36 5.45
N ASN A 30 3.83 -8.68 5.25
CA ASN A 30 4.48 -9.70 6.07
C ASN A 30 5.90 -10.06 5.60
N GLU A 31 6.36 -9.51 4.46
CA GLU A 31 7.76 -9.64 4.05
C GLU A 31 8.68 -8.86 5.01
N PRO A 32 9.95 -9.27 5.19
CA PRO A 32 10.88 -8.69 6.19
C PRO A 32 11.06 -7.17 6.14
N HIS A 33 10.75 -6.54 5.00
CA HIS A 33 10.80 -5.09 4.83
C HIS A 33 9.50 -4.51 4.29
N GLY A 34 8.43 -5.29 4.21
CA GLY A 34 7.23 -4.93 3.46
C GLY A 34 7.38 -5.14 1.95
N GLY A 35 6.40 -4.67 1.18
CA GLY A 35 6.42 -4.81 -0.27
C GLY A 35 5.34 -4.03 -1.00
N TRP A 36 5.48 -3.96 -2.33
CA TRP A 36 4.56 -3.25 -3.21
C TRP A 36 3.40 -4.11 -3.67
N VAL A 37 2.21 -3.49 -3.76
CA VAL A 37 1.03 -4.07 -4.38
C VAL A 37 0.38 -3.05 -5.31
N GLU A 38 0.20 -3.46 -6.56
CA GLU A 38 -0.57 -2.72 -7.56
C GLU A 38 -2.01 -3.24 -7.64
N TYR A 39 -2.99 -2.34 -7.66
CA TYR A 39 -4.42 -2.66 -7.76
C TYR A 39 -5.23 -1.46 -8.26
N ALA A 40 -6.44 -1.69 -8.78
CA ALA A 40 -7.35 -0.60 -9.12
C ALA A 40 -8.12 -0.10 -7.88
N TRP A 41 -8.18 1.22 -7.67
CA TRP A 41 -8.90 1.82 -6.54
C TRP A 41 -9.52 3.17 -6.88
N SER A 42 -10.60 3.54 -6.19
CA SER A 42 -11.31 4.81 -6.44
C SER A 42 -10.47 6.00 -5.97
N LYS A 43 -10.02 6.83 -6.92
CA LYS A 43 -9.28 8.06 -6.63
C LYS A 43 -10.24 9.13 -6.09
N PRO A 44 -9.98 9.71 -4.89
CA PRO A 44 -10.82 10.77 -4.35
C PRO A 44 -10.99 11.94 -5.34
N GLY A 45 -12.23 12.32 -5.61
CA GLY A 45 -12.57 13.42 -6.51
C GLY A 45 -12.59 13.10 -8.01
N ALA A 46 -12.09 11.93 -8.45
CA ALA A 46 -12.00 11.59 -9.88
C ALA A 46 -13.23 10.84 -10.43
N GLY A 47 -14.10 10.31 -9.57
CA GLY A 47 -15.31 9.56 -9.96
C GLY A 47 -15.07 8.17 -10.59
N ALA A 48 -13.85 7.88 -11.03
CA ALA A 48 -13.45 6.63 -11.66
C ALA A 48 -12.43 5.84 -10.81
N LEU A 49 -12.29 4.56 -11.15
CA LEU A 49 -11.18 3.73 -10.68
C LEU A 49 -9.89 4.16 -11.39
N SER A 50 -8.81 4.19 -10.64
CA SER A 50 -7.47 4.51 -11.16
C SER A 50 -6.49 3.44 -10.70
N ARG A 51 -5.41 3.30 -11.46
CA ARG A 51 -4.29 2.46 -11.04
C ARG A 51 -3.68 3.04 -9.77
N LYS A 52 -3.51 2.20 -8.76
CA LYS A 52 -2.88 2.56 -7.48
C LYS A 52 -1.78 1.57 -7.16
N ILE A 53 -0.64 2.09 -6.72
CA ILE A 53 0.46 1.28 -6.19
C ILE A 53 0.65 1.67 -4.73
N SER A 54 0.66 0.68 -3.83
CA SER A 54 0.84 0.92 -2.40
C SER A 54 1.94 0.03 -1.84
N TYR A 55 2.78 0.61 -0.99
CA TYR A 55 3.70 -0.14 -0.13
C TYR A 55 2.95 -0.57 1.11
N ALA A 56 3.07 -1.84 1.50
CA ALA A 56 2.52 -2.38 2.74
C ALA A 56 3.66 -2.82 3.65
N LEU A 57 3.52 -2.55 4.95
CA LEU A 57 4.46 -2.94 5.99
C LEU A 57 3.69 -3.34 7.25
N ALA A 58 4.09 -4.45 7.86
CA ALA A 58 3.65 -4.80 9.21
C ALA A 58 4.25 -3.83 10.21
N ALA A 59 3.40 -3.22 11.03
CA ALA A 59 3.80 -2.33 12.11
C ALA A 59 3.52 -3.02 13.44
N ASP A 60 4.59 -3.54 14.06
CA ASP A 60 4.51 -4.02 15.43
C ASP A 60 4.53 -2.83 16.39
N ILE A 61 3.53 -2.75 17.26
CA ILE A 61 3.49 -1.78 18.35
C ILE A 61 3.48 -2.53 19.68
N SER A 62 4.04 -1.94 20.74
CA SER A 62 4.38 -2.64 21.99
C SER A 62 3.27 -3.49 22.64
N PHE A 63 2.00 -3.19 22.36
CA PHE A 63 0.85 -3.86 22.97
C PHE A 63 -0.04 -4.61 21.95
N THR A 64 0.28 -4.57 20.65
CA THR A 64 -0.46 -5.32 19.64
C THR A 64 0.40 -5.60 18.41
N SER A 65 0.29 -6.82 17.91
CA SER A 65 0.86 -7.26 16.64
C SER A 65 -0.24 -7.37 15.58
N GLY A 66 0.15 -7.60 14.33
CA GLY A 66 -0.79 -7.84 13.23
C GLY A 66 -1.45 -6.58 12.67
N ILE A 67 -0.95 -5.38 13.01
CA ILE A 67 -1.33 -4.16 12.31
C ILE A 67 -0.52 -4.08 11.03
N GLN A 68 -1.22 -3.83 9.94
CA GLN A 68 -0.59 -3.49 8.67
C GLN A 68 -0.92 -2.07 8.28
N VAL A 69 0.13 -1.35 7.88
CA VAL A 69 0.02 0.00 7.38
C VAL A 69 0.39 -0.03 5.91
N SER A 70 -0.41 0.66 5.09
CA SER A 70 -0.08 0.84 3.68
C SER A 70 -0.27 2.27 3.24
N ALA A 71 0.66 2.74 2.42
CA ALA A 71 0.62 4.06 1.80
C ALA A 71 0.91 3.91 0.32
N GLY A 72 0.27 4.72 -0.52
CA GLY A 72 0.38 4.56 -1.95
C GLY A 72 -0.07 5.77 -2.74
N THR A 73 0.32 5.78 -4.01
CA THR A 73 0.03 6.85 -4.97
C THR A 73 -0.84 6.32 -6.10
N TYR A 74 -1.59 7.22 -6.73
CA TYR A 74 -2.27 6.94 -7.99
C TYR A 74 -1.37 7.40 -9.11
N ASP A 75 -0.71 6.44 -9.75
CA ASP A 75 0.18 6.68 -10.89
C ASP A 75 -0.13 5.68 -12.00
N GLU A 76 -0.42 6.21 -13.18
CA GLU A 76 -0.81 5.41 -14.35
C GLU A 76 0.41 4.89 -15.14
N THR A 77 1.61 5.39 -14.86
CA THR A 77 2.79 5.24 -15.75
C THR A 77 4.03 4.68 -15.07
N MET A 78 4.24 4.97 -13.78
CA MET A 78 5.44 4.54 -13.06
C MET A 78 5.45 3.03 -12.84
N THR A 79 6.62 2.44 -13.07
CA THR A 79 6.89 1.02 -12.85
C THR A 79 7.28 0.74 -11.39
N ILE A 80 7.07 -0.49 -10.92
CA ILE A 80 7.51 -0.91 -9.58
C ILE A 80 9.03 -0.72 -9.41
N LYS A 81 9.81 -0.97 -10.47
CA LYS A 81 11.27 -0.79 -10.46
C LYS A 81 11.69 0.66 -10.19
N GLU A 82 10.97 1.63 -10.75
CA GLU A 82 11.25 3.05 -10.49
C GLU A 82 10.90 3.43 -9.05
N LEU A 83 9.84 2.84 -8.49
CA LEU A 83 9.45 3.03 -7.09
C LEU A 83 10.46 2.42 -6.12
N ASP A 84 10.99 1.23 -6.41
CA ASP A 84 12.05 0.61 -5.62
C ASP A 84 13.30 1.51 -5.58
N ALA A 85 13.69 2.05 -6.73
CA ALA A 85 14.82 2.99 -6.80
C ALA A 85 14.57 4.30 -6.00
N VAL A 86 13.31 4.73 -5.87
CA VAL A 86 12.93 5.86 -5.01
C VAL A 86 13.01 5.47 -3.53
N LEU A 87 12.52 4.29 -3.16
CA LEU A 87 12.62 3.79 -1.78
C LEU A 87 14.08 3.65 -1.35
N GLU A 88 14.94 3.03 -2.15
CA GLU A 88 16.37 2.87 -1.82
C GLU A 88 17.03 4.24 -1.57
N LYS A 89 16.74 5.24 -2.41
CA LYS A 89 17.23 6.61 -2.22
C LYS A 89 16.67 7.28 -0.97
N MET A 90 15.43 6.98 -0.59
CA MET A 90 14.75 7.56 0.57
C MET A 90 15.05 6.85 1.89
N SER A 91 15.49 5.59 1.82
CA SER A 91 15.84 4.74 2.96
C SER A 91 17.17 5.12 3.60
N ASP A 92 17.99 5.93 2.93
CA ASP A 92 19.25 6.45 3.45
C ASP A 92 18.97 7.53 4.53
N PRO A 93 19.16 7.23 5.83
CA PRO A 93 18.85 8.15 6.91
C PRO A 93 19.75 9.39 6.90
N SER A 94 20.91 9.32 6.21
CA SER A 94 21.85 10.45 6.12
C SER A 94 21.34 11.56 5.19
N ARG A 95 20.36 11.28 4.33
CA ARG A 95 19.81 12.23 3.35
C ARG A 95 18.58 13.00 3.82
N TYR A 96 17.99 12.59 4.95
CA TYR A 96 16.90 13.31 5.60
C TYR A 96 17.27 13.56 7.06
N GLN A 97 18.13 14.55 7.29
CA GLN A 97 18.21 15.14 8.63
C GLN A 97 16.84 15.72 8.96
N ALA A 98 16.19 15.17 9.97
CA ALA A 98 14.99 15.76 10.55
C ALA A 98 15.37 17.20 10.98
N LEU A 99 14.64 18.18 10.44
CA LEU A 99 14.69 19.56 10.91
C LEU A 99 14.22 19.63 12.38
#